data_AF-A0A1T4Q3T3-F1
#
_entry.id   AF-A0A1T4Q3T3-F1
#
_cell.length_a   1.000
_cell.length_b   1.000
_cell.length_c   1.000
_cell.angle_alpha   90.00
_cell.angle_beta   90.00
_cell.angle_gamma   90.00
#
_symmetry.space_group_name_H-M   'P 1'
#
loop_
_entity.id
_entity.type
_entity.pdbx_description
1 polymer ?
#
loop_
_entity_poly.entity_id
_entity_poly.type
_entity_poly.pdbx_seq_one_letter_code
_entity_poly.pdbx_strand_id
1 'polypeptide(L)'
;MRKLIMICLFFITGYTLNAQTNAIEAKAAYLLAEESYGKGDYKKTLEFLSQVREALGNTNCKILYLQIMATRELHAKDSANNDILPLILQFEKSPDYPNFNEEKALEISKLKLLVKSEQKAITDKQAELTLAREKRRDSLAKARTQAHKDAFINTVTLKGQFNITLDELDKANPKWKVKKWVADKVSPTVELYHNTAYSFDTAEFPFPTIPSMKGSHNPFTILGVYVKDGKVTGYQVLQAYSTYIYEGSLPIYNINVGLPVSLANIYSTSLLLDPIITPFTINGATANRYLWTEGKYGFMIEEMHYLKGGGGIVKIVETKFYNPTEKETALYHPSEK
;
A
#
# COMPACT_ATOMS: atom_id res chain seq x y z
N MET A 1 -47.93 56.94 42.90
CA MET A 1 -48.41 55.60 42.50
C MET A 1 -49.41 55.60 41.35
N ARG A 2 -50.49 56.41 41.36
CA ARG A 2 -51.48 56.46 40.25
C ARG A 2 -50.90 56.69 38.84
N LYS A 3 -49.84 57.52 38.70
CA LYS A 3 -49.19 57.79 37.39
C LYS A 3 -48.35 56.60 36.86
N LEU A 4 -47.78 55.77 37.74
CA LEU A 4 -47.01 54.58 37.36
C LEU A 4 -47.92 53.43 36.90
N ILE A 5 -49.10 53.29 37.50
CA ILE A 5 -50.11 52.30 37.09
C ILE A 5 -50.62 52.60 35.68
N MET A 6 -50.82 53.88 35.34
CA MET A 6 -51.27 54.30 34.00
C MET A 6 -50.23 54.00 32.91
N ILE A 7 -48.93 54.17 33.21
CA ILE A 7 -47.85 53.85 32.28
C ILE A 7 -47.77 52.33 32.06
N CYS A 8 -47.86 51.51 33.10
CA CYS A 8 -47.92 50.05 32.95
C CYS A 8 -49.14 49.59 32.14
N LEU A 9 -50.33 50.18 32.36
CA LEU A 9 -51.53 49.86 31.57
C LEU A 9 -51.37 50.23 30.09
N PHE A 10 -50.71 51.35 29.78
CA PHE A 10 -50.45 51.77 28.40
C PHE A 10 -49.49 50.82 27.66
N PHE A 11 -48.48 50.30 28.34
CA PHE A 11 -47.60 49.27 27.76
C PHE A 11 -48.35 47.95 27.51
N ILE A 12 -49.24 47.52 28.41
CA ILE A 12 -50.02 46.27 28.23
C ILE A 12 -50.94 46.35 27.00
N THR A 13 -51.54 47.51 26.69
CA THR A 13 -52.39 47.68 25.51
C THR A 13 -51.63 47.72 24.18
N GLY A 14 -50.35 48.10 24.19
CA GLY A 14 -49.50 48.07 22.98
C GLY A 14 -49.06 46.66 22.58
N TYR A 15 -48.86 45.77 23.55
CA TYR A 15 -48.47 44.37 23.28
C TYR A 15 -49.62 43.54 22.68
N THR A 16 -50.87 43.84 23.00
CA THR A 16 -52.02 43.06 22.51
C THR A 16 -52.34 43.29 21.03
N LEU A 17 -52.01 44.48 20.49
CA LEU A 17 -52.23 44.80 19.07
C LEU A 17 -51.29 44.02 18.14
N ASN A 18 -50.01 43.89 18.50
CA ASN A 18 -49.02 43.13 17.73
C ASN A 18 -49.29 41.61 17.77
N ALA A 19 -49.88 41.09 18.85
CA ALA A 19 -50.23 39.67 18.96
C ALA A 19 -51.43 39.27 18.06
N GLN A 20 -52.36 40.19 17.78
CA GLN A 20 -53.54 39.91 16.96
C GLN A 20 -53.27 39.89 15.45
N THR A 21 -52.45 40.82 14.95
CA THR A 21 -52.05 40.85 13.52
C THR A 21 -51.27 39.60 13.13
N ASN A 22 -50.34 39.16 13.98
CA ASN A 22 -49.51 37.99 13.72
C ASN A 22 -50.33 36.68 13.62
N ALA A 23 -51.44 36.58 14.35
CA ALA A 23 -52.30 35.40 14.32
C ALA A 23 -53.07 35.26 12.98
N ILE A 24 -53.49 36.38 12.38
CA ILE A 24 -54.17 36.38 11.07
C ILE A 24 -53.19 36.04 9.96
N GLU A 25 -51.99 36.64 9.98
CA GLU A 25 -50.92 36.37 9.02
C GLU A 25 -50.45 34.91 9.09
N ALA A 26 -50.24 34.37 10.29
CA ALA A 26 -49.92 32.96 10.49
C ALA A 26 -51.00 32.04 9.92
N LYS A 27 -52.28 32.38 10.09
CA LYS A 27 -53.38 31.58 9.54
C LYS A 27 -53.40 31.64 8.01
N ALA A 28 -53.19 32.82 7.42
CA ALA A 28 -53.12 32.99 5.97
C ALA A 28 -51.94 32.21 5.38
N ALA A 29 -50.75 32.33 5.97
CA ALA A 29 -49.56 31.58 5.56
C ALA A 29 -49.77 30.06 5.67
N TYR A 30 -50.45 29.58 6.72
CA TYR A 30 -50.75 28.15 6.86
C TYR A 30 -51.69 27.65 5.75
N LEU A 31 -52.73 28.42 5.39
CA LEU A 31 -53.63 28.04 4.28
C LEU A 31 -52.88 28.01 2.94
N LEU A 32 -51.99 28.97 2.71
CA LEU A 32 -51.12 28.97 1.52
C LEU A 32 -50.17 27.77 1.50
N ALA A 33 -49.69 27.32 2.67
CA ALA A 33 -48.91 26.09 2.79
C ALA A 33 -49.74 24.85 2.41
N GLU A 34 -50.98 24.72 2.91
CA GLU A 34 -51.87 23.60 2.55
C GLU A 34 -52.18 23.60 1.05
N GLU A 35 -52.47 24.77 0.47
CA GLU A 35 -52.72 24.91 -0.98
C GLU A 35 -51.49 24.53 -1.81
N SER A 36 -50.30 24.99 -1.39
CA SER A 36 -49.04 24.66 -2.07
C SER A 36 -48.71 23.18 -1.97
N TYR A 37 -48.98 22.55 -0.82
CA TYR A 37 -48.80 21.12 -0.62
C TYR A 37 -49.71 20.31 -1.54
N GLY A 38 -50.98 20.70 -1.66
CA GLY A 38 -51.95 20.08 -2.57
C GLY A 38 -51.56 20.20 -4.05
N LYS A 39 -50.78 21.23 -4.41
CA LYS A 39 -50.21 21.42 -5.76
C LYS A 39 -48.89 20.67 -5.99
N GLY A 40 -48.34 20.01 -4.97
CA GLY A 40 -47.03 19.34 -5.03
C GLY A 40 -45.83 20.30 -4.95
N ASP A 41 -46.03 21.59 -4.64
CA ASP A 41 -44.95 22.57 -4.46
C ASP A 41 -44.45 22.49 -3.00
N TYR A 42 -43.72 21.41 -2.69
CA TYR A 42 -43.25 21.14 -1.33
C TYR A 42 -42.23 22.17 -0.84
N LYS A 43 -41.48 22.79 -1.75
CA LYS A 43 -40.54 23.85 -1.39
C LYS A 43 -41.28 25.09 -0.88
N LYS A 44 -42.28 25.58 -1.63
CA LYS A 44 -43.12 26.70 -1.15
C LYS A 44 -43.92 26.35 0.09
N THR A 45 -44.37 25.10 0.21
CA THR A 45 -45.03 24.61 1.42
C THR A 45 -44.14 24.82 2.65
N LEU A 46 -42.87 24.42 2.58
CA LEU A 46 -41.91 24.60 3.68
C LEU A 46 -41.58 26.08 3.92
N GLU A 47 -41.50 26.91 2.88
CA GLU A 47 -41.30 28.36 3.00
C GLU A 47 -42.46 29.02 3.75
N PHE A 48 -43.72 28.72 3.39
CA PHE A 48 -44.89 29.23 4.10
C PHE A 48 -44.97 28.70 5.53
N LEU A 49 -44.64 27.43 5.80
CA LEU A 49 -44.58 26.89 7.16
C LEU A 49 -43.52 27.57 8.04
N SER A 50 -42.41 28.03 7.46
CA SER A 50 -41.43 28.87 8.16
C SER A 50 -42.05 30.18 8.61
N GLN A 51 -42.77 30.86 7.71
CA GLN A 51 -43.46 32.13 8.03
C GLN A 51 -44.51 31.94 9.14
N VAL A 52 -45.24 30.80 9.14
CA VAL A 52 -46.17 30.46 10.23
C VAL A 52 -45.44 30.36 11.57
N ARG A 53 -44.28 29.69 11.61
CA ARG A 53 -43.48 29.54 12.83
C ARG A 53 -42.92 30.87 13.34
N GLU A 54 -42.46 31.73 12.43
CA GLU A 54 -41.96 33.07 12.75
C GLU A 54 -43.08 33.95 13.34
N ALA A 55 -44.26 33.95 12.74
CA ALA A 55 -45.40 34.75 13.21
C ALA A 55 -45.97 34.27 14.56
N LEU A 56 -45.97 32.97 14.82
CA LEU A 56 -46.50 32.40 16.07
C LEU A 56 -45.48 32.31 17.21
N GLY A 57 -44.17 32.38 16.90
CA GLY A 57 -43.09 32.20 17.88
C GLY A 57 -42.98 30.80 18.49
N ASN A 58 -43.84 29.86 18.08
CA ASN A 58 -43.85 28.47 18.49
C ASN A 58 -44.44 27.60 17.35
N THR A 59 -44.31 26.28 17.47
CA THR A 59 -44.89 25.30 16.55
C THR A 59 -45.92 24.43 17.27
N ASN A 60 -46.75 23.73 16.51
CA ASN A 60 -47.76 22.80 17.04
C ASN A 60 -47.80 21.55 16.15
N CYS A 61 -48.51 20.50 16.59
CA CYS A 61 -48.60 19.25 15.85
C CYS A 61 -49.14 19.43 14.43
N LYS A 62 -50.06 20.38 14.21
CA LYS A 62 -50.64 20.64 12.88
C LYS A 62 -49.61 21.18 11.87
N ILE A 63 -48.76 22.12 12.30
CA ILE A 63 -47.66 22.68 11.50
C ILE A 63 -46.59 21.61 11.27
N LEU A 64 -46.19 20.91 12.34
CA LEU A 64 -45.17 19.86 12.29
C LEU A 64 -45.57 18.70 11.39
N TYR A 65 -46.83 18.27 11.43
CA TYR A 65 -47.36 17.24 10.55
C TYR A 65 -47.17 17.61 9.07
N LEU A 66 -47.65 18.79 8.67
CA LEU A 66 -47.56 19.22 7.26
C LEU A 66 -46.10 19.40 6.84
N GLN A 67 -45.24 19.86 7.76
CA GLN A 67 -43.81 19.99 7.52
C GLN A 67 -43.14 18.62 7.29
N ILE A 68 -43.42 17.64 8.14
CA ILE A 68 -42.90 16.27 8.00
C ILE A 68 -43.31 15.68 6.64
N MET A 69 -44.58 15.84 6.28
CA MET A 69 -45.10 15.33 5.01
C MET A 69 -44.47 16.02 3.80
N ALA A 70 -44.37 17.36 3.82
CA ALA A 70 -43.72 18.11 2.74
C ALA A 70 -42.23 17.78 2.63
N THR A 71 -41.51 17.65 3.75
CA THR A 71 -40.09 17.24 3.75
C THR A 71 -39.92 15.82 3.23
N ARG A 72 -40.82 14.89 3.56
CA ARG A 72 -40.78 13.53 3.01
C ARG A 72 -40.93 13.54 1.50
N GLU A 73 -41.94 14.22 0.98
CA GLU A 73 -42.22 14.24 -0.45
C GLU A 73 -41.14 14.98 -1.25
N LEU A 74 -40.63 16.08 -0.71
CA LEU A 74 -39.51 16.82 -1.30
C LEU A 74 -38.27 15.93 -1.50
N HIS A 75 -38.05 14.99 -0.58
CA HIS A 75 -36.92 14.08 -0.57
C HIS A 75 -37.29 12.63 -0.87
N ALA A 76 -38.41 12.38 -1.55
CA ALA A 76 -38.89 11.01 -1.81
C ALA A 76 -37.89 10.12 -2.59
N LYS A 77 -36.94 10.73 -3.31
CA LYS A 77 -35.87 10.05 -4.04
C LYS A 77 -34.54 9.98 -3.29
N ASP A 78 -34.44 10.65 -2.14
CA ASP A 78 -33.25 10.73 -1.32
C ASP A 78 -33.46 9.95 -0.02
N SER A 79 -33.15 8.66 -0.06
CA SER A 79 -33.26 7.75 1.08
C SER A 79 -32.33 8.10 2.24
N ALA A 80 -31.40 9.06 2.06
CA ALA A 80 -30.47 9.51 3.08
C ALA A 80 -30.94 10.78 3.82
N ASN A 81 -32.17 11.25 3.57
CA ASN A 81 -32.67 12.46 4.22
C ASN A 81 -32.77 12.29 5.74
N ASN A 82 -31.85 12.93 6.45
CA ASN A 82 -31.76 12.91 7.91
C ASN A 82 -32.67 13.94 8.59
N ASP A 83 -33.36 14.80 7.83
CA ASP A 83 -34.12 15.93 8.38
C ASP A 83 -35.51 15.52 8.89
N ILE A 84 -36.03 14.38 8.46
CA ILE A 84 -37.38 13.91 8.84
C ILE A 84 -37.42 13.43 10.30
N LEU A 85 -36.42 12.67 10.77
CA LEU A 85 -36.42 12.13 12.14
C LEU A 85 -36.42 13.22 13.23
N PRO A 86 -35.61 14.30 13.13
CA PRO A 86 -35.68 15.43 14.03
C PRO A 86 -37.07 16.08 14.07
N LEU A 87 -37.74 16.23 12.93
CA LEU A 87 -39.09 16.79 12.86
C LEU A 87 -40.13 15.88 13.53
N ILE A 88 -40.03 14.57 13.33
CA ILE A 88 -40.86 13.57 14.02
C ILE A 88 -40.66 13.65 15.55
N LEU A 89 -39.41 13.80 16.01
CA LEU A 89 -39.13 13.96 17.44
C LEU A 89 -39.70 15.27 18.02
N GLN A 90 -39.72 16.35 17.24
CA GLN A 90 -40.37 17.60 17.64
C GLN A 90 -41.90 17.44 17.71
N PHE A 91 -42.49 16.69 16.78
CA PHE A 91 -43.92 16.35 16.75
C PHE A 91 -44.33 15.55 17.99
N GLU A 92 -43.60 14.49 18.33
CA GLU A 92 -43.87 13.65 19.52
C GLU A 92 -43.71 14.40 20.84
N LYS A 93 -42.92 15.48 20.87
CA LYS A 93 -42.67 16.31 22.06
C LYS A 93 -43.59 17.53 22.14
N SER A 94 -44.45 17.76 21.15
CA SER A 94 -45.26 18.96 21.09
C SER A 94 -46.35 18.94 22.19
N PRO A 95 -46.65 20.08 22.85
CA PRO A 95 -47.62 20.11 23.94
C PRO A 95 -49.04 19.68 23.54
N ASP A 96 -49.42 19.82 22.27
CA ASP A 96 -50.73 19.45 21.74
C ASP A 96 -50.79 18.00 21.21
N TYR A 97 -49.69 17.24 21.29
CA TYR A 97 -49.62 15.85 20.82
C TYR A 97 -50.68 14.91 21.43
N PRO A 98 -50.95 14.92 22.76
CA PRO A 98 -51.95 14.02 23.36
C PRO A 98 -53.38 14.22 22.84
N ASN A 99 -53.67 15.42 22.32
CA ASN A 99 -54.99 15.79 21.81
C ASN A 99 -55.02 15.86 20.28
N PHE A 100 -53.92 15.50 19.61
CA PHE A 100 -53.84 15.52 18.17
C PHE A 100 -54.58 14.32 17.56
N ASN A 101 -55.01 14.45 16.30
CA ASN A 101 -55.75 13.40 15.60
C ASN A 101 -54.92 12.09 15.55
N GLU A 102 -55.53 11.00 16.03
CA GLU A 102 -54.88 9.69 16.17
C GLU A 102 -54.42 9.11 14.83
N GLU A 103 -55.23 9.23 13.77
CA GLU A 103 -54.88 8.72 12.43
C GLU A 103 -53.61 9.40 11.89
N LYS A 104 -53.51 10.72 12.06
CA LYS A 104 -52.33 11.50 11.66
C LYS A 104 -51.11 11.18 12.52
N ALA A 105 -51.28 10.99 13.83
CA ALA A 105 -50.20 10.55 14.70
C ALA A 105 -49.68 9.14 14.33
N LEU A 106 -50.58 8.24 13.92
CA LEU A 106 -50.23 6.91 13.44
C LEU A 106 -49.46 6.96 12.12
N GLU A 107 -49.84 7.84 11.19
CA GLU A 107 -49.12 8.06 9.94
C GLU A 107 -47.66 8.50 10.17
N ILE A 108 -47.45 9.46 11.08
CA ILE A 108 -46.11 9.90 11.47
C ILE A 108 -45.32 8.77 12.14
N SER A 109 -45.98 7.94 12.95
CA SER A 109 -45.35 6.77 13.58
C SER A 109 -44.91 5.72 12.55
N LYS A 110 -45.74 5.45 11.52
CA LYS A 110 -45.37 4.58 10.39
C LYS A 110 -44.18 5.14 9.63
N LEU A 111 -44.17 6.45 9.36
CA LEU A 111 -43.06 7.12 8.70
C LEU A 111 -41.75 6.98 9.49
N LYS A 112 -41.80 7.13 10.82
CA LYS A 112 -40.63 6.94 11.69
C LYS A 112 -40.01 5.55 11.54
N LEU A 113 -40.84 4.51 11.49
CA LEU A 113 -40.37 3.13 11.32
C LEU A 113 -39.73 2.93 9.94
N LEU A 114 -40.35 3.47 8.89
CA LEU A 114 -39.85 3.38 7.53
C LEU A 114 -38.48 4.07 7.40
N VAL A 115 -38.35 5.33 7.83
CA VAL A 115 -37.08 6.07 7.74
C VAL A 115 -35.97 5.39 8.55
N LYS A 116 -36.28 4.86 9.73
CA LYS A 116 -35.30 4.08 10.52
C LYS A 116 -34.85 2.81 9.79
N SER A 117 -35.75 2.13 9.09
CA SER A 117 -35.41 0.93 8.32
C SER A 117 -34.50 1.25 7.12
N GLU A 118 -34.75 2.35 6.42
CA GLU A 118 -33.94 2.83 5.30
C GLU A 118 -32.54 3.24 5.76
N GLN A 119 -32.44 4.03 6.84
CA GLN A 119 -31.15 4.41 7.43
C GLN A 119 -30.33 3.19 7.86
N LYS A 120 -30.98 2.20 8.46
CA LYS A 120 -30.31 0.94 8.81
C LYS A 120 -29.80 0.23 7.56
N ALA A 121 -30.62 0.09 6.52
CA ALA A 121 -30.21 -0.55 5.26
C ALA A 121 -29.03 0.17 4.57
N ILE A 122 -29.01 1.51 4.60
CA ILE A 122 -27.88 2.30 4.10
C ILE A 122 -26.61 2.03 4.92
N THR A 123 -26.74 2.04 6.25
CA THR A 123 -25.62 1.79 7.17
C THR A 123 -25.04 0.39 6.96
N ASP A 124 -25.91 -0.63 6.89
CA ASP A 124 -25.51 -2.02 6.67
C ASP A 124 -24.81 -2.18 5.32
N LYS A 125 -25.33 -1.57 4.25
CA LYS A 125 -24.70 -1.58 2.92
C LYS A 125 -23.34 -0.89 2.91
N GLN A 126 -23.19 0.19 3.66
CA GLN A 126 -21.93 0.93 3.74
C GLN A 126 -20.88 0.18 4.57
N ALA A 127 -21.30 -0.52 5.62
CA ALA A 127 -20.46 -1.44 6.38
C ALA A 127 -20.00 -2.62 5.52
N GLU A 128 -20.91 -3.23 4.74
CA GLU A 128 -20.58 -4.30 3.80
C GLU A 128 -19.57 -3.85 2.73
N LEU A 129 -19.78 -2.67 2.14
CA LEU A 129 -18.87 -2.10 1.15
C LEU A 129 -17.48 -1.83 1.74
N THR A 130 -17.42 -1.37 2.98
CA THR A 130 -16.15 -1.11 3.69
C THR A 130 -15.41 -2.43 3.96
N LEU A 131 -16.11 -3.43 4.48
CA LEU A 131 -15.55 -4.77 4.70
C LEU A 131 -15.05 -5.41 3.39
N ALA A 132 -15.79 -5.25 2.29
CA ALA A 132 -15.38 -5.76 0.98
C ALA A 132 -14.11 -5.06 0.47
N ARG A 133 -13.98 -3.74 0.68
CA ARG A 133 -12.77 -2.97 0.33
C ARG A 133 -11.55 -3.43 1.14
N GLU A 134 -11.72 -3.69 2.44
CA GLU A 134 -10.64 -4.20 3.30
C GLU A 134 -10.18 -5.59 2.86
N LYS A 135 -11.11 -6.53 2.65
CA LYS A 135 -10.78 -7.86 2.12
C LYS A 135 -10.04 -7.80 0.77
N ARG A 136 -10.44 -6.88 -0.11
CA ARG A 136 -9.76 -6.65 -1.38
C ARG A 136 -8.34 -6.10 -1.20
N ARG A 137 -8.15 -5.16 -0.26
CA ARG A 137 -6.82 -4.62 0.06
C ARG A 137 -5.89 -5.72 0.60
N ASP A 138 -6.38 -6.54 1.52
CA ASP A 138 -5.58 -7.59 2.15
C ASP A 138 -5.21 -8.71 1.16
N SER A 139 -6.13 -9.09 0.27
CA SER A 139 -5.84 -10.05 -0.81
C SER A 139 -4.82 -9.51 -1.81
N LEU A 140 -4.91 -8.24 -2.18
CA LEU A 140 -3.90 -7.59 -3.03
C LEU A 140 -2.52 -7.50 -2.36
N ALA A 141 -2.47 -7.20 -1.06
CA ALA A 141 -1.23 -7.18 -0.30
C ALA A 141 -0.57 -8.57 -0.28
N LYS A 142 -1.35 -9.62 0.02
CA LYS A 142 -0.88 -11.02 -0.04
C LYS A 142 -0.39 -11.42 -1.43
N ALA A 143 -1.13 -11.06 -2.48
CA ALA A 143 -0.73 -11.34 -3.86
C ALA A 143 0.58 -10.64 -4.24
N ARG A 144 0.78 -9.39 -3.81
CA ARG A 144 2.03 -8.65 -4.00
C ARG A 144 3.20 -9.30 -3.28
N THR A 145 3.02 -9.71 -2.01
CA THR A 145 4.05 -10.43 -1.26
C THR A 145 4.41 -11.75 -1.93
N GLN A 146 3.43 -12.50 -2.44
CA GLN A 146 3.69 -13.75 -3.15
C GLN A 146 4.42 -13.50 -4.48
N ALA A 147 3.96 -12.53 -5.29
CA ALA A 147 4.62 -12.17 -6.54
C ALA A 147 6.08 -11.74 -6.32
N HIS A 148 6.35 -11.02 -5.23
CA HIS A 148 7.71 -10.67 -4.82
C HIS A 148 8.55 -11.93 -4.53
N LYS A 149 8.04 -12.84 -3.68
CA LYS A 149 8.72 -14.11 -3.40
C LYS A 149 9.01 -14.91 -4.66
N ASP A 150 8.05 -14.99 -5.57
CA ASP A 150 8.19 -15.72 -6.83
C ASP A 150 9.24 -15.06 -7.73
N ALA A 151 9.25 -13.72 -7.82
CA ALA A 151 10.27 -12.97 -8.56
C ALA A 151 11.68 -13.19 -8.00
N PHE A 152 11.81 -13.20 -6.66
CA PHE A 152 13.08 -13.50 -5.98
C PHE A 152 13.55 -14.91 -6.29
N ILE A 153 12.69 -15.91 -6.08
CA ILE A 153 13.00 -17.31 -6.34
C ILE A 153 13.39 -17.50 -7.80
N ASN A 154 12.61 -16.97 -8.75
CA ASN A 154 12.91 -17.05 -10.18
C ASN A 154 14.27 -16.43 -10.52
N THR A 155 14.61 -15.29 -9.91
CA THR A 155 15.91 -14.65 -10.08
C THR A 155 17.05 -15.54 -9.57
N VAL A 156 16.87 -16.18 -8.42
CA VAL A 156 17.86 -17.09 -7.82
C VAL A 156 17.99 -18.39 -8.62
N THR A 157 16.90 -18.94 -9.14
CA THR A 157 16.89 -20.22 -9.88
C THR A 157 17.14 -20.08 -11.38
N LEU A 158 17.22 -18.85 -11.91
CA LEU A 158 17.41 -18.59 -13.35
C LEU A 158 18.63 -19.33 -13.95
N LYS A 159 19.65 -19.58 -13.13
CA LYS A 159 20.91 -20.19 -13.57
C LYS A 159 20.95 -21.70 -13.44
N GLY A 160 20.11 -22.30 -12.61
CA GLY A 160 20.14 -23.74 -12.40
C GLY A 160 19.26 -24.18 -11.24
N GLN A 161 19.04 -25.49 -11.17
CA GLN A 161 18.28 -26.12 -10.11
C GLN A 161 19.17 -26.31 -8.87
N PHE A 162 18.60 -26.14 -7.68
CA PHE A 162 19.29 -26.45 -6.42
C PHE A 162 18.87 -27.82 -5.90
N ASN A 163 19.61 -28.34 -4.93
CA ASN A 163 19.33 -29.61 -4.26
C ASN A 163 19.38 -30.85 -5.19
N ILE A 164 20.15 -30.75 -6.27
CA ILE A 164 20.45 -31.86 -7.19
C ILE A 164 21.91 -32.29 -7.03
N THR A 165 22.27 -33.50 -7.44
CA THR A 165 23.66 -33.96 -7.48
C THR A 165 24.42 -33.30 -8.64
N LEU A 166 25.75 -33.38 -8.63
CA LEU A 166 26.56 -32.97 -9.77
C LEU A 166 26.26 -33.80 -11.03
N ASP A 167 25.90 -35.07 -10.87
CA ASP A 167 25.52 -35.93 -11.99
C ASP A 167 24.23 -35.45 -12.66
N GLU A 168 23.24 -35.09 -11.85
CA GLU A 168 21.98 -34.50 -12.32
C GLU A 168 22.22 -33.14 -12.99
N LEU A 169 23.11 -32.32 -12.42
CA LEU A 169 23.46 -31.01 -12.98
C LEU A 169 24.15 -31.13 -14.34
N ASP A 170 25.12 -32.03 -14.46
CA ASP A 170 25.87 -32.25 -15.71
C ASP A 170 24.95 -32.86 -16.79
N LYS A 171 24.00 -33.71 -16.40
CA LYS A 171 22.95 -34.21 -17.31
C LYS A 171 22.03 -33.09 -17.80
N ALA A 172 21.64 -32.16 -16.92
CA ALA A 172 20.82 -31.01 -17.28
C ALA A 172 21.58 -29.98 -18.13
N ASN A 173 22.89 -29.82 -17.90
CA ASN A 173 23.75 -28.83 -18.55
C ASN A 173 25.06 -29.44 -19.09
N PRO A 174 25.01 -30.36 -20.08
CA PRO A 174 26.17 -31.13 -20.53
C PRO A 174 27.30 -30.28 -21.13
N LYS A 175 26.99 -29.03 -21.51
CA LYS A 175 27.98 -28.07 -22.04
C LYS A 175 28.93 -27.56 -20.97
N TRP A 176 28.52 -27.54 -19.70
CA TRP A 176 29.35 -27.02 -18.61
C TRP A 176 30.47 -28.00 -18.25
N LYS A 177 30.23 -29.31 -18.41
CA LYS A 177 31.19 -30.37 -18.08
C LYS A 177 31.67 -30.25 -16.63
N VAL A 178 30.75 -30.04 -15.69
CA VAL A 178 31.05 -29.69 -14.28
C VAL A 178 31.87 -30.78 -13.60
N LYS A 179 31.73 -32.04 -14.03
CA LYS A 179 32.54 -33.15 -13.50
C LYS A 179 34.03 -33.06 -13.82
N LYS A 180 34.42 -32.23 -14.79
CA LYS A 180 35.82 -31.97 -15.16
C LYS A 180 36.41 -30.76 -14.45
N TRP A 181 35.60 -30.07 -13.65
CA TRP A 181 36.02 -28.88 -12.92
C TRP A 181 36.87 -29.26 -11.71
N VAL A 182 37.68 -28.32 -11.26
CA VAL A 182 38.49 -28.49 -10.04
C VAL A 182 37.59 -28.25 -8.83
N ALA A 183 37.74 -29.08 -7.81
CA ALA A 183 36.99 -28.97 -6.57
C ALA A 183 37.90 -28.43 -5.46
N ASP A 184 37.55 -27.27 -4.92
CA ASP A 184 38.21 -26.66 -3.77
C ASP A 184 37.31 -26.72 -2.54
N LYS A 185 37.87 -27.11 -1.39
CA LYS A 185 37.14 -27.08 -0.11
C LYS A 185 37.09 -25.66 0.41
N VAL A 186 35.90 -25.07 0.46
CA VAL A 186 35.67 -23.71 1.01
C VAL A 186 35.24 -23.76 2.48
N SER A 187 34.66 -24.88 2.91
CA SER A 187 34.38 -25.16 4.33
C SER A 187 34.44 -26.67 4.60
N PRO A 188 34.31 -27.12 5.86
CA PRO A 188 34.27 -28.56 6.17
C PRO A 188 33.16 -29.33 5.45
N THR A 189 32.08 -28.65 5.06
CA THR A 189 30.88 -29.26 4.47
C THR A 189 30.59 -28.76 3.05
N VAL A 190 31.32 -27.74 2.55
CA VAL A 190 31.07 -27.11 1.25
C VAL A 190 32.31 -27.19 0.37
N GLU A 191 32.10 -27.65 -0.86
CA GLU A 191 33.08 -27.67 -1.94
C GLU A 191 32.64 -26.70 -3.05
N LEU A 192 33.58 -25.97 -3.63
CA LEU A 192 33.39 -25.16 -4.83
C LEU A 192 33.99 -25.90 -6.01
N TYR A 193 33.15 -26.30 -6.94
CA TYR A 193 33.57 -26.82 -8.24
C TYR A 193 33.69 -25.65 -9.19
N HIS A 194 34.86 -25.40 -9.78
CA HIS A 194 35.07 -24.28 -10.71
C HIS A 194 35.95 -24.67 -11.89
N ASN A 195 35.76 -23.96 -13.00
CA ASN A 195 36.55 -24.17 -14.20
C ASN A 195 37.85 -23.36 -14.10
N THR A 196 39.00 -24.06 -14.17
CA THR A 196 40.33 -23.44 -14.09
C THR A 196 40.62 -22.44 -15.20
N ALA A 197 39.87 -22.47 -16.31
CA ALA A 197 39.94 -21.41 -17.31
C ALA A 197 39.54 -20.02 -16.77
N TYR A 198 38.89 -19.98 -15.60
CA TYR A 198 38.44 -18.75 -14.93
C TYR A 198 39.00 -18.61 -13.51
N SER A 199 40.01 -19.40 -13.12
CA SER A 199 40.72 -19.19 -11.85
C SER A 199 41.57 -17.94 -11.94
N PHE A 200 41.56 -17.13 -10.87
CA PHE A 200 42.34 -15.91 -10.76
C PHE A 200 43.53 -16.17 -9.84
N ASP A 201 44.75 -16.08 -10.38
CA ASP A 201 45.97 -16.08 -9.59
C ASP A 201 46.33 -14.65 -9.21
N THR A 202 46.19 -14.30 -7.93
CA THR A 202 46.55 -12.96 -7.42
C THR A 202 48.04 -12.66 -7.49
N ALA A 203 48.89 -13.69 -7.57
CA ALA A 203 50.32 -13.55 -7.78
C ALA A 203 50.65 -13.06 -9.20
N GLU A 204 49.76 -13.29 -10.17
CA GLU A 204 49.89 -12.78 -11.54
C GLU A 204 49.51 -11.30 -11.67
N PHE A 205 49.39 -10.55 -10.56
CA PHE A 205 49.07 -9.12 -10.64
C PHE A 205 50.20 -8.27 -11.26
N PRO A 206 49.88 -7.37 -12.20
CA PRO A 206 48.55 -7.13 -12.70
C PRO A 206 48.14 -8.25 -13.66
N PHE A 207 46.92 -8.79 -13.47
CA PHE A 207 46.49 -9.99 -14.19
C PHE A 207 46.77 -9.79 -15.67
N PRO A 208 47.31 -10.80 -16.38
CA PRO A 208 47.47 -10.71 -17.82
C PRO A 208 46.13 -10.22 -18.37
N THR A 209 46.16 -9.26 -19.30
CA THR A 209 44.97 -8.94 -20.08
C THR A 209 44.46 -10.28 -20.55
N ILE A 210 43.36 -10.76 -19.96
CA ILE A 210 42.76 -12.03 -20.36
C ILE A 210 42.71 -11.91 -21.88
N PRO A 211 43.32 -12.85 -22.63
CA PRO A 211 43.46 -12.73 -24.07
C PRO A 211 42.13 -12.24 -24.55
N SER A 212 42.15 -11.00 -25.08
CA SER A 212 40.99 -10.17 -25.43
C SER A 212 39.65 -10.89 -25.38
N MET A 213 38.57 -10.24 -24.96
CA MET A 213 37.19 -10.65 -25.27
C MET A 213 36.89 -10.82 -26.80
N LYS A 214 37.85 -11.25 -27.64
CA LYS A 214 37.74 -11.88 -28.97
C LYS A 214 36.83 -13.11 -29.00
N GLY A 215 36.38 -13.63 -27.86
CA GLY A 215 35.16 -14.43 -27.79
C GLY A 215 34.17 -13.70 -26.90
N SER A 216 32.98 -13.42 -27.41
CA SER A 216 31.85 -12.93 -26.61
C SER A 216 31.51 -13.96 -25.52
N HIS A 217 32.23 -13.93 -24.40
CA HIS A 217 31.86 -14.72 -23.24
C HIS A 217 30.67 -14.03 -22.60
N ASN A 218 29.53 -14.68 -22.78
CA ASN A 218 28.22 -14.26 -22.31
C ASN A 218 28.34 -13.80 -20.83
N PRO A 219 27.89 -12.58 -20.45
CA PRO A 219 27.95 -12.02 -19.08
C PRO A 219 27.11 -12.78 -18.02
N PHE A 220 26.95 -14.07 -18.24
CA PHE A 220 26.12 -15.02 -17.53
C PHE A 220 26.82 -16.39 -17.41
N THR A 221 28.14 -16.40 -17.57
CA THR A 221 28.94 -17.62 -17.49
C THR A 221 29.04 -18.06 -16.03
N ILE A 222 28.71 -19.34 -15.78
CA ILE A 222 28.89 -19.96 -14.47
C ILE A 222 30.38 -20.18 -14.25
N LEU A 223 30.91 -19.52 -13.22
CA LEU A 223 32.30 -19.66 -12.77
C LEU A 223 32.47 -20.87 -11.86
N GLY A 224 31.47 -21.12 -11.03
CA GLY A 224 31.54 -22.18 -10.04
C GLY A 224 30.19 -22.65 -9.55
N VAL A 225 30.19 -23.84 -8.96
CA VAL A 225 29.03 -24.52 -8.36
C VAL A 225 29.42 -24.91 -6.95
N TYR A 226 28.67 -24.42 -5.97
CA TYR A 226 28.82 -24.83 -4.58
C TYR A 226 28.05 -26.12 -4.33
N VAL A 227 28.71 -27.09 -3.70
CA VAL A 227 28.15 -28.40 -3.36
C VAL A 227 28.30 -28.61 -1.86
N LYS A 228 27.20 -28.94 -1.19
CA LYS A 228 27.14 -29.29 0.23
C LYS A 228 26.49 -30.65 0.38
N ASP A 229 27.13 -31.56 1.12
CA ASP A 229 26.62 -32.91 1.35
C ASP A 229 26.23 -33.64 0.03
N GLY A 230 27.04 -33.45 -1.02
CA GLY A 230 26.81 -34.03 -2.36
C GLY A 230 25.69 -33.37 -3.19
N LYS A 231 25.11 -32.27 -2.72
CA LYS A 231 24.02 -31.53 -3.38
C LYS A 231 24.42 -30.11 -3.73
N VAL A 232 24.00 -29.66 -4.91
CA VAL A 232 24.22 -28.29 -5.39
C VAL A 232 23.44 -27.30 -4.53
N THR A 233 24.15 -26.40 -3.87
CA THR A 233 23.59 -25.36 -3.01
C THR A 233 23.86 -23.96 -3.52
N GLY A 234 24.73 -23.79 -4.51
CA GLY A 234 25.01 -22.45 -5.03
C GLY A 234 25.60 -22.43 -6.43
N TYR A 235 25.48 -21.27 -7.07
CA TYR A 235 26.09 -20.94 -8.35
C TYR A 235 26.83 -19.62 -8.24
N GLN A 236 28.06 -19.58 -8.70
CA GLN A 236 28.84 -18.37 -8.87
C GLN A 236 28.80 -17.96 -10.34
N VAL A 237 28.38 -16.73 -10.62
CA VAL A 237 28.21 -16.18 -11.96
C VAL A 237 29.08 -14.94 -12.08
N LEU A 238 29.82 -14.83 -13.19
CA LEU A 238 30.52 -13.59 -13.50
C LEU A 238 29.55 -12.61 -14.16
N GLN A 239 29.33 -11.46 -13.52
CA GLN A 239 28.54 -10.38 -14.12
C GLN A 239 29.42 -9.42 -14.90
N ALA A 240 30.49 -8.95 -14.26
CA ALA A 240 31.46 -8.07 -14.88
C ALA A 240 32.85 -8.27 -14.26
N TYR A 241 33.86 -8.07 -15.08
CA TYR A 241 35.26 -8.03 -14.66
C TYR A 241 35.99 -7.01 -15.54
N SER A 242 36.72 -6.10 -14.91
CA SER A 242 37.52 -5.11 -15.63
C SER A 242 38.90 -4.97 -15.00
N THR A 243 39.94 -5.18 -15.81
CA THR A 243 41.35 -4.91 -15.45
C THR A 243 41.85 -3.71 -16.24
N TYR A 244 42.34 -2.69 -15.54
CA TYR A 244 43.02 -1.57 -16.18
C TYR A 244 44.36 -1.31 -15.51
N ILE A 245 45.42 -1.50 -16.29
CA ILE A 245 46.78 -1.09 -15.96
C ILE A 245 47.10 0.01 -16.97
N TYR A 246 46.83 1.28 -16.69
CA TYR A 246 47.37 2.35 -17.53
C TYR A 246 47.33 3.70 -16.82
N GLU A 247 48.48 4.36 -16.81
CA GLU A 247 48.69 5.73 -16.33
C GLU A 247 47.75 6.70 -17.07
N GLY A 248 46.72 7.22 -16.38
CA GLY A 248 45.98 8.40 -16.83
C GLY A 248 44.46 8.28 -17.09
N SER A 249 43.80 7.13 -16.91
CA SER A 249 42.35 6.98 -17.19
C SER A 249 41.46 6.83 -15.95
N LEU A 250 41.44 7.84 -15.08
CA LEU A 250 40.45 7.96 -13.97
C LEU A 250 38.96 7.74 -14.37
N PRO A 251 38.47 8.14 -15.55
CA PRO A 251 37.03 8.08 -15.86
C PRO A 251 36.43 6.67 -15.86
N ILE A 252 37.18 5.64 -16.27
CA ILE A 252 36.65 4.28 -16.42
C ILE A 252 36.66 3.51 -15.09
N TYR A 253 37.67 3.75 -14.23
CA TYR A 253 37.65 3.26 -12.85
C TYR A 253 36.40 3.76 -12.12
N ASN A 254 36.13 5.07 -12.22
CA ASN A 254 34.95 5.68 -11.59
C ASN A 254 33.62 5.11 -12.12
N ILE A 255 33.52 4.79 -13.42
CA ILE A 255 32.34 4.12 -13.99
C ILE A 255 32.15 2.73 -13.39
N ASN A 256 33.22 1.96 -13.23
CA ASN A 256 33.14 0.58 -12.70
C ASN A 256 32.86 0.54 -11.19
N VAL A 257 33.38 1.49 -10.41
CA VAL A 257 33.00 1.65 -8.98
C VAL A 257 31.51 1.98 -8.83
N GLY A 258 30.89 2.63 -9.84
CA GLY A 258 29.45 2.91 -9.82
C GLY A 258 28.56 1.73 -10.23
N LEU A 259 29.12 0.69 -10.86
CA LEU A 259 28.34 -0.42 -11.43
C LEU A 259 27.71 -1.33 -10.34
N PRO A 260 28.41 -1.73 -9.26
CA PRO A 260 27.81 -2.51 -8.18
C PRO A 260 26.66 -1.78 -7.49
N VAL A 261 26.79 -0.49 -7.24
CA VAL A 261 25.71 0.34 -6.68
C VAL A 261 24.51 0.36 -7.63
N SER A 262 24.75 0.50 -8.93
CA SER A 262 23.69 0.48 -9.94
C SER A 262 22.98 -0.88 -10.00
N LEU A 263 23.74 -1.98 -9.99
CA LEU A 263 23.19 -3.34 -9.96
C LEU A 263 22.42 -3.59 -8.66
N ALA A 264 22.97 -3.18 -7.51
CA ALA A 264 22.30 -3.28 -6.23
C ALA A 264 20.98 -2.50 -6.25
N ASN A 265 20.94 -1.29 -6.81
CA ASN A 265 19.70 -0.53 -6.97
C ASN A 265 18.70 -1.23 -7.90
N ILE A 266 19.15 -1.83 -9.01
CA ILE A 266 18.30 -2.60 -9.92
C ILE A 266 17.70 -3.81 -9.19
N TYR A 267 18.50 -4.56 -8.45
CA TYR A 267 18.03 -5.70 -7.66
C TYR A 267 17.12 -5.25 -6.52
N SER A 268 17.44 -4.20 -5.77
CA SER A 268 16.54 -3.69 -4.73
C SER A 268 15.20 -3.23 -5.28
N THR A 269 15.20 -2.62 -6.48
CA THR A 269 13.96 -2.16 -7.11
C THR A 269 13.13 -3.34 -7.64
N SER A 270 13.78 -4.30 -8.31
CA SER A 270 13.10 -5.46 -8.90
C SER A 270 12.65 -6.49 -7.86
N LEU A 271 13.42 -6.62 -6.78
CA LEU A 271 13.15 -7.50 -5.64
C LEU A 271 12.45 -6.77 -4.50
N LEU A 272 12.16 -5.46 -4.56
CA LEU A 272 11.52 -4.72 -3.46
C LEU A 272 12.16 -5.00 -2.07
N LEU A 273 13.48 -5.20 -2.04
CA LEU A 273 14.22 -5.64 -0.87
C LEU A 273 15.60 -4.99 -0.87
N ASP A 274 15.98 -4.33 0.21
CA ASP A 274 17.30 -3.74 0.34
C ASP A 274 18.35 -4.80 0.69
N PRO A 275 19.59 -4.70 0.17
CA PRO A 275 20.66 -5.60 0.53
C PRO A 275 21.15 -5.33 1.95
N ILE A 276 21.58 -6.38 2.61
CA ILE A 276 22.51 -6.30 3.74
C ILE A 276 23.90 -6.02 3.14
N ILE A 277 24.47 -4.88 3.49
CA ILE A 277 25.80 -4.46 3.01
C ILE A 277 26.84 -4.83 4.06
N THR A 278 27.82 -5.65 3.68
CA THR A 278 28.92 -6.07 4.57
C THR A 278 30.27 -5.75 3.93
N PRO A 279 31.05 -4.83 4.50
CA PRO A 279 32.42 -4.61 4.05
C PRO A 279 33.32 -5.77 4.49
N PHE A 280 34.28 -6.15 3.66
CA PHE A 280 35.28 -7.16 3.98
C PHE A 280 36.59 -6.89 3.23
N THR A 281 37.65 -7.61 3.61
CA THR A 281 38.96 -7.52 2.97
C THR A 281 39.32 -8.89 2.40
N ILE A 282 39.81 -8.93 1.17
CA ILE A 282 40.27 -10.17 0.51
C ILE A 282 41.54 -9.88 -0.30
N ASN A 283 42.65 -10.58 -0.03
CA ASN A 283 43.92 -10.41 -0.77
C ASN A 283 44.39 -8.94 -0.86
N GLY A 284 44.27 -8.18 0.22
CA GLY A 284 44.63 -6.76 0.27
C GLY A 284 43.67 -5.81 -0.47
N ALA A 285 42.59 -6.33 -1.07
CA ALA A 285 41.51 -5.53 -1.64
C ALA A 285 40.45 -5.18 -0.58
N THR A 286 39.93 -3.97 -0.64
CA THR A 286 38.69 -3.61 0.05
C THR A 286 37.50 -4.09 -0.78
N ALA A 287 36.54 -4.73 -0.16
CA ALA A 287 35.39 -5.31 -0.84
C ALA A 287 34.08 -5.01 -0.12
N ASN A 288 33.00 -4.92 -0.87
CA ASN A 288 31.63 -4.82 -0.36
C ASN A 288 30.83 -6.03 -0.83
N ARG A 289 30.10 -6.64 0.10
CA ARG A 289 29.09 -7.65 -0.20
C ARG A 289 27.71 -7.01 -0.06
N TYR A 290 26.89 -7.16 -1.09
CA TYR A 290 25.48 -6.81 -1.10
C TYR A 290 24.69 -8.11 -1.09
N LEU A 291 23.99 -8.40 0.00
CA LEU A 291 23.32 -9.67 0.22
C LEU A 291 21.80 -9.49 0.34
N TRP A 292 21.05 -10.22 -0.47
CA TRP A 292 19.60 -10.35 -0.38
C TRP A 292 19.21 -11.78 -0.02
N THR A 293 18.23 -11.93 0.86
CA THR A 293 17.74 -13.24 1.31
C THR A 293 16.22 -13.25 1.40
N GLU A 294 15.60 -14.33 0.93
CA GLU A 294 14.16 -14.60 1.09
C GLU A 294 13.97 -16.08 1.45
N GLY A 295 13.66 -16.34 2.72
CA GLY A 295 13.55 -17.69 3.27
C GLY A 295 14.86 -18.48 3.10
N LYS A 296 14.82 -19.57 2.33
CA LYS A 296 15.97 -20.44 2.05
C LYS A 296 16.77 -20.02 0.83
N TYR A 297 16.36 -18.99 0.10
CA TYR A 297 17.06 -18.53 -1.10
C TYR A 297 17.83 -17.27 -0.78
N GLY A 298 18.99 -17.12 -1.40
CA GLY A 298 19.69 -15.86 -1.36
C GLY A 298 20.52 -15.60 -2.59
N PHE A 299 20.91 -14.35 -2.68
CA PHE A 299 21.57 -13.74 -3.81
C PHE A 299 22.55 -12.73 -3.26
N MET A 300 23.79 -12.75 -3.70
CA MET A 300 24.74 -11.71 -3.33
C MET A 300 25.52 -11.20 -4.53
N ILE A 301 25.87 -9.93 -4.46
CA ILE A 301 26.86 -9.30 -5.31
C ILE A 301 28.07 -8.96 -4.45
N GLU A 302 29.25 -9.30 -4.94
CA GLU A 302 30.49 -8.90 -4.31
C GLU A 302 31.27 -8.01 -5.25
N GLU A 303 31.62 -6.84 -4.74
CA GLU A 303 32.50 -5.85 -5.35
C GLU A 303 33.85 -5.93 -4.66
N MET A 304 34.93 -6.08 -5.42
CA MET A 304 36.29 -6.12 -4.88
C MET A 304 37.15 -5.07 -5.57
N HIS A 305 37.84 -4.23 -4.79
CA HIS A 305 38.76 -3.19 -5.27
C HIS A 305 40.20 -3.50 -4.91
N TYR A 306 41.01 -3.83 -5.92
CA TYR A 306 42.45 -4.04 -5.73
C TYR A 306 43.19 -2.72 -5.99
N LEU A 307 43.79 -2.13 -4.95
CA LEU A 307 44.57 -0.90 -5.07
C LEU A 307 46.06 -1.22 -5.16
N LYS A 308 46.66 -1.16 -6.36
CA LYS A 308 48.13 -1.21 -6.49
C LYS A 308 48.62 -0.41 -7.70
N GLY A 309 49.54 0.54 -7.48
CA GLY A 309 50.28 1.22 -8.55
C GLY A 309 49.48 2.11 -9.50
N GLY A 310 48.36 2.69 -9.08
CA GLY A 310 47.58 3.64 -9.90
C GLY A 310 46.51 3.03 -10.82
N GLY A 311 46.34 1.71 -10.80
CA GLY A 311 45.23 0.99 -11.45
C GLY A 311 44.38 0.25 -10.43
N GLY A 312 43.06 0.25 -10.64
CA GLY A 312 42.09 -0.45 -9.80
C GLY A 312 41.35 -1.52 -10.58
N ILE A 313 41.20 -2.70 -9.99
CA ILE A 313 40.40 -3.79 -10.56
C ILE A 313 39.06 -3.81 -9.84
N VAL A 314 37.98 -3.85 -10.61
CA VAL A 314 36.63 -4.12 -10.09
C VAL A 314 36.20 -5.48 -10.60
N LYS A 315 35.95 -6.40 -9.67
CA LYS A 315 35.32 -7.70 -9.95
C LYS A 315 33.92 -7.68 -9.35
N ILE A 316 32.93 -8.04 -10.17
CA ILE A 316 31.54 -8.18 -9.75
C ILE A 316 31.14 -9.63 -9.91
N VAL A 317 31.04 -10.32 -8.79
CA VAL A 317 30.59 -11.71 -8.73
C VAL A 317 29.16 -11.75 -8.21
N GLU A 318 28.32 -12.49 -8.90
CA GLU A 318 26.98 -12.79 -8.46
C GLU A 318 26.92 -14.23 -7.96
N THR A 319 26.60 -14.42 -6.68
CA THR A 319 26.44 -15.75 -6.09
C THR A 319 24.99 -15.98 -5.72
N LYS A 320 24.40 -17.04 -6.29
CA LYS A 320 23.03 -17.50 -6.02
C LYS A 320 23.09 -18.73 -5.18
N PHE A 321 22.28 -18.83 -4.13
CA PHE A 321 22.38 -19.96 -3.21
C PHE A 321 21.05 -20.38 -2.59
N TYR A 322 21.06 -21.61 -2.10
CA TYR A 322 19.97 -22.33 -1.49
C TYR A 322 20.41 -22.93 -0.16
N ASN A 323 19.73 -22.50 0.91
CA ASN A 323 19.87 -22.95 2.28
C ASN A 323 21.29 -22.83 2.89
N PRO A 324 22.04 -21.72 2.70
CA PRO A 324 23.25 -21.56 3.48
C PRO A 324 22.92 -21.07 4.89
N THR A 325 23.72 -21.51 5.84
CA THR A 325 23.81 -20.78 7.11
C THR A 325 24.51 -19.44 6.89
N GLU A 326 24.22 -18.44 7.72
CA GLU A 326 24.89 -17.13 7.68
C GLU A 326 26.42 -17.24 7.80
N LYS A 327 26.90 -18.23 8.57
CA LYS A 327 28.34 -18.54 8.65
C LYS A 327 28.89 -19.11 7.34
N GLU A 328 28.10 -19.86 6.59
CA GLU A 328 28.54 -20.45 5.31
C GLU A 328 28.56 -19.42 4.19
N THR A 329 27.61 -18.46 4.15
CA THR A 329 27.66 -17.37 3.16
C THR A 329 28.90 -16.50 3.36
N ALA A 330 29.36 -16.33 4.60
CA ALA A 330 30.61 -15.65 4.90
C ALA A 330 31.85 -16.39 4.38
N LEU A 331 31.77 -17.73 4.27
CA LEU A 331 32.84 -18.63 3.88
C LEU A 331 32.81 -19.04 2.40
N TYR A 332 31.91 -18.49 1.57
CA TYR A 332 31.87 -18.79 0.13
C TYR A 332 33.06 -18.28 -0.69
N HIS A 333 34.11 -17.82 0.00
CA HIS A 333 35.44 -17.63 -0.56
C HIS A 333 36.31 -18.83 -0.17
N PRO A 334 37.02 -19.47 -1.12
CA PRO A 334 38.10 -20.36 -0.75
C PRO A 334 39.05 -19.58 0.16
N SER A 335 39.17 -20.02 1.42
CA SER A 335 40.27 -19.61 2.26
C SER A 335 41.56 -19.92 1.51
N GLU A 336 42.42 -18.91 1.45
CA GLU A 336 43.74 -18.86 0.83
C GLU A 336 44.45 -20.23 0.72
N LYS A 337 44.98 -20.53 -0.46
CA LYS A 337 46.21 -21.30 -0.62
C LYS A 337 47.28 -20.39 -1.20
#